data_AF-A0A068VQY8-F1
#
_entry.id   AF-A0A068VQY8-F1
#
_cell.length_a   1.000
_cell.length_b   1.000
_cell.length_c   1.000
_cell.angle_alpha   90.00
_cell.angle_beta   90.00
_cell.angle_gamma   90.00
#
_symmetry.space_group_name_H-M   'P 1'
#
loop_
_entity.id
_entity.type
_entity.pdbx_description
1 polymer ?
#
loop_
_entity_poly.entity_id
_entity_poly.type
_entity_poly.pdbx_seq_one_letter_code
_entity_poly.pdbx_strand_id
1 'polypeptide(L)' 'MASVGAGSRGYRYLHHGVDDHSRVAYSEILDDQRKQTAARFWERANAFFATSA' A
#
# COMPACT_ATOMS: atom_id res chain seq x y z
N MET A 1 -9.74 -18.63 -18.19
CA MET A 1 -9.13 -18.45 -16.85
C MET A 1 -10.20 -17.87 -15.95
N ALA A 2 -10.45 -18.53 -14.81
CA ALA A 2 -11.67 -18.41 -14.03
C ALA A 2 -12.08 -16.97 -13.70
N SER A 3 -13.33 -16.62 -14.04
CA SER A 3 -14.03 -15.55 -13.35
C SER A 3 -14.29 -16.02 -11.92
N VAL A 4 -13.99 -15.17 -10.94
CA VAL A 4 -14.47 -15.36 -9.57
C VAL A 4 -15.55 -14.32 -9.34
N GLY A 5 -16.79 -14.80 -9.33
CA GLY A 5 -17.98 -14.01 -9.12
C GLY A 5 -18.21 -13.61 -7.66
N ALA A 6 -19.09 -12.61 -7.54
CA ALA A 6 -19.94 -12.23 -6.42
C ALA A 6 -19.68 -12.90 -5.05
N GLY A 7 -19.07 -12.13 -4.15
CA GLY A 7 -19.12 -12.35 -2.71
C GLY A 7 -17.75 -12.34 -2.03
N SER A 8 -17.16 -11.17 -1.80
CA SER A 8 -16.27 -11.05 -0.64
C SER A 8 -16.40 -9.68 0.00
N ARG A 9 -17.08 -9.61 1.14
CA ARG A 9 -16.76 -8.62 2.18
C ARG A 9 -15.44 -9.04 2.83
N GLY A 10 -14.39 -9.21 2.02
CA GLY A 10 -13.06 -9.58 2.48
C GLY A 10 -12.32 -8.33 2.91
N TYR A 11 -11.83 -8.29 4.14
CA TYR A 11 -10.89 -7.25 4.55
C TYR A 11 -9.58 -7.42 3.75
N ARG A 12 -8.96 -6.28 3.42
CA ARG A 12 -7.64 -6.19 2.80
C ARG A 12 -6.81 -5.24 3.64
N TYR A 13 -5.52 -5.50 3.75
CA TYR A 13 -4.61 -4.63 4.48
C TYR A 13 -4.01 -3.63 3.50
N LEU A 14 -4.68 -2.49 3.37
CA LEU A 14 -4.21 -1.37 2.58
C LEU A 14 -3.22 -0.54 3.41
N HIS A 15 -1.98 -0.46 2.94
CA HIS A 15 -0.98 0.46 3.48
C HIS A 15 -0.91 1.68 2.56
N HIS A 16 -1.01 2.87 3.14
CA HIS A 16 -1.04 4.12 2.40
C HIS A 16 -0.09 5.15 3.03
N GLY A 17 0.69 5.81 2.18
CA GLY A 17 1.56 6.93 2.54
C GLY A 17 1.19 8.14 1.69
N VAL A 18 1.23 9.32 2.28
CA VAL A 18 0.94 10.60 1.61
C VAL A 18 2.08 11.55 1.88
N ASP A 19 2.59 12.18 0.82
CA ASP A 19 3.57 13.26 0.93
C ASP A 19 2.85 14.60 1.11
N ASP A 20 3.25 15.38 2.12
CA ASP A 20 2.63 16.68 2.43
C ASP A 20 3.07 17.78 1.44
N HIS A 21 4.26 17.66 0.85
CA HIS A 21 4.79 18.65 -0.08
C HIS A 21 4.11 18.58 -1.45
N SER A 22 4.21 17.43 -2.11
CA SER A 22 3.68 17.20 -3.46
C SER A 22 2.20 16.82 -3.49
N ARG A 23 1.62 16.45 -2.33
CA ARG A 23 0.27 15.88 -2.20
C ARG A 23 0.07 14.56 -2.95
N VAL A 24 1.16 13.87 -3.31
CA VAL A 24 1.12 12.55 -3.95
C VAL A 24 0.94 11.45 -2.92
N ALA A 25 0.25 10.38 -3.33
CA ALA A 25 -0.16 9.28 -2.49
C ALA A 25 0.36 7.95 -3.05
N TYR A 26 0.96 7.11 -2.19
CA TYR A 26 1.49 5.78 -2.52
C TYR A 26 0.73 4.69 -1.74
N SER A 27 0.26 3.65 -2.44
CA SER A 27 -0.64 2.63 -1.87
C SER A 27 -0.22 1.22 -2.25
N GLU A 28 -0.26 0.30 -1.30
CA GLU A 28 -0.07 -1.14 -1.53
C GLU A 28 -1.10 -1.96 -0.75
N ILE A 29 -1.60 -3.03 -1.37
CA ILE A 29 -2.39 -4.06 -0.69
C ILE A 29 -1.42 -5.17 -0.26
N LEU A 30 -1.31 -5.42 1.04
CA LEU A 30 -0.42 -6.42 1.63
C LEU A 30 -1.22 -7.48 2.40
N ASP A 31 -0.53 -8.56 2.78
CA ASP A 31 -1.16 -9.73 3.40
C ASP A 31 -1.47 -9.56 4.90
N ASP A 32 -0.85 -8.58 5.57
CA ASP A 32 -1.08 -8.27 7.00
C ASP A 32 -0.71 -6.82 7.40
N GLN A 33 -0.91 -6.47 8.68
CA GLN A 33 -0.52 -5.18 9.30
C GLN A 33 0.62 -5.34 10.33
N ARG A 34 1.46 -6.37 10.20
CA ARG A 34 2.53 -6.62 11.17
C ARG A 34 3.68 -5.63 10.99
N LYS A 35 4.46 -5.48 12.07
CA LYS A 35 5.63 -4.57 12.12
C LYS A 35 6.54 -4.72 10.90
N GLN A 36 6.89 -5.95 10.52
CA GLN A 36 7.80 -6.21 9.39
C GLN A 36 7.19 -5.78 8.06
N THR A 37 5.89 -6.03 7.86
CA THR A 37 5.15 -5.67 6.65
C THR A 37 5.05 -4.15 6.51
N ALA A 38 4.71 -3.45 7.60
CA ALA A 38 4.66 -1.99 7.63
C ALA A 38 6.04 -1.33 7.42
N ALA A 39 7.11 -1.88 8.03
CA ALA A 39 8.47 -1.36 7.83
C ALA A 39 8.93 -1.50 6.36
N ARG A 40 8.66 -2.65 5.74
CA ARG A 40 8.97 -2.88 4.32
C ARG A 40 8.14 -1.97 3.41
N PHE A 41 6.86 -1.75 3.74
CA PHE A 41 6.04 -0.77 3.03
C PHE A 41 6.66 0.63 3.10
N TRP A 42 7.08 1.05 4.29
CA TRP A 42 7.70 2.36 4.51
C TRP A 42 8.98 2.56 3.70
N GLU A 43 9.85 1.53 3.62
CA GLU A 43 11.07 1.58 2.79
C GLU A 43 10.75 1.85 1.31
N ARG A 44 9.74 1.17 0.75
CA ARG A 44 9.30 1.36 -0.64
C ARG A 44 8.64 2.72 -0.85
N ALA A 45 7.77 3.13 0.07
CA ALA A 45 7.11 4.44 0.02
C ALA A 45 8.15 5.58 0.03
N ASN A 46 9.17 5.50 0.89
CA ASN A 46 10.25 6.48 0.92
C ASN A 46 11.06 6.52 -0.37
N ALA A 47 11.41 5.36 -0.92
CA ALA A 47 12.11 5.30 -2.20
C ALA A 47 11.30 5.97 -3.32
N PHE A 48 9.98 5.73 -3.35
CA PHE A 48 9.07 6.36 -4.30
C PHE A 48 9.01 7.88 -4.10
N PHE A 49 8.82 8.37 -2.87
CA PHE A 49 8.74 9.82 -2.62
C PHE A 49 10.04 10.55 -2.91
N ALA A 50 11.19 9.92 -2.63
CA ALA A 50 12.51 10.49 -2.94
C ALA A 50 12.75 10.74 -4.44
N THR A 51 12.07 10.00 -5.32
CA THR A 51 12.16 10.18 -6.79
C THR A 51 10.98 10.93 -7.39
N SER A 52 10.02 11.35 -6.57
CA SER A 52 8.78 12.00 -7.02
C SER A 52 8.77 13.52 -6.79
N ALA A 53 9.90 14.09 -6.36
CA ALA A 53 10.13 15.53 -6.21
C ALA A 53 10.81 16.13 -7.45
#